data_AF-A0A382J0V5-F1
#
_entry.id   AF-A0A382J0V5-F1
#
_cell.length_a   1.000
_cell.length_b   1.000
_cell.length_c   1.000
_cell.angle_alpha   90.00
_cell.angle_beta   90.00
_cell.angle_gamma   90.00
#
_symmetry.space_group_name_H-M   'P 1'
#
loop_
_entity.id
_entity.type
_entity.pdbx_description
1 polymer ?
#
loop_
_entity_poly.entity_id
_entity_poly.type
_entity_poly.pdbx_seq_one_letter_code
_entity_poly.pdbx_strand_id
1 'polypeptide(L)'
;MNPIDVQERINLYVDLVQKKNNRYFEIHDFKWDPPMVSADYGKKYARIVKNDGLNGSRSVHTFVNMTNGDILKSGGWKAPAPNGVRGNIFANDLGADRINEFGANYLKGPQL
;
A
#
# COMPACT_ATOMS: atom_id res chain seq x y z
N MET A 1 16.58 -1.64 13.72
CA MET A 1 15.88 -2.49 12.74
C MET A 1 16.77 -2.58 11.51
N ASN A 2 17.08 -3.78 11.04
CA ASN A 2 17.95 -3.95 9.88
C ASN A 2 17.16 -3.58 8.61
N PRO A 3 17.72 -2.83 7.64
CA PRO A 3 17.04 -2.53 6.38
C PRO A 3 16.55 -3.77 5.61
N ILE A 4 17.18 -4.93 5.81
CA ILE A 4 16.74 -6.21 5.23
C ILE A 4 15.37 -6.61 5.80
N ASP A 5 15.18 -6.52 7.13
CA ASP A 5 13.92 -6.86 7.80
C ASP A 5 12.74 -6.00 7.29
N VAL A 6 13.02 -4.73 6.95
CA VAL A 6 12.00 -3.80 6.43
C VAL A 6 11.59 -4.15 5.01
N GLN A 7 12.55 -4.54 4.15
CA GLN A 7 12.24 -4.94 2.77
C GLN A 7 11.44 -6.25 2.73
N GLU A 8 11.80 -7.24 3.55
CA GLU A 8 11.02 -8.48 3.68
C GLU A 8 9.58 -8.19 4.09
N ARG A 9 9.39 -7.30 5.08
CA ARG A 9 8.06 -6.87 5.53
C ARG A 9 7.30 -6.08 4.47
N ILE A 10 8.00 -5.28 3.67
CA ILE A 10 7.39 -4.59 2.52
C ILE A 10 6.91 -5.59 1.48
N ASN A 11 7.65 -6.66 1.20
CA ASN A 11 7.21 -7.69 0.25
C ASN A 11 5.92 -8.37 0.74
N LEU A 12 5.86 -8.74 2.02
CA LEU A 12 4.62 -9.29 2.62
C LEU A 12 3.46 -8.28 2.55
N TYR A 13 3.74 -7.00 2.75
CA TYR A 13 2.75 -5.94 2.65
C TYR A 13 2.28 -5.71 1.20
N VAL A 14 3.17 -5.82 0.20
CA VAL A 14 2.82 -5.80 -1.23
C VAL A 14 1.87 -6.95 -1.55
N ASP A 15 2.16 -8.16 -1.08
CA ASP A 15 1.28 -9.32 -1.28
C ASP A 15 -0.10 -9.12 -0.63
N LEU A 16 -0.15 -8.51 0.54
CA LEU A 16 -1.41 -8.15 1.21
C LEU A 16 -2.23 -7.17 0.35
N VAL A 17 -1.60 -6.11 -0.18
CA VAL A 17 -2.27 -5.13 -1.04
C VAL A 17 -2.72 -5.76 -2.36
N GLN A 18 -1.91 -6.67 -2.93
CA GLN A 18 -2.30 -7.44 -4.12
C GLN A 18 -3.54 -8.30 -3.84
N LYS A 19 -3.57 -9.03 -2.71
CA LYS A 19 -4.73 -9.83 -2.29
C LYS A 19 -6.00 -8.98 -2.16
N LYS A 20 -5.92 -7.78 -1.59
CA LYS A 20 -7.06 -6.85 -1.51
C LYS A 20 -7.57 -6.43 -2.90
N ASN A 21 -6.66 -6.11 -3.83
CA ASN A 21 -7.04 -5.78 -5.21
C ASN A 21 -7.67 -6.97 -5.93
N ASN A 22 -7.08 -8.17 -5.82
CA ASN A 22 -7.62 -9.39 -6.42
C ASN A 22 -9.02 -9.69 -5.89
N ARG A 23 -9.24 -9.55 -4.58
CA ARG A 23 -10.54 -9.79 -3.96
C ARG A 23 -11.60 -8.80 -4.43
N TYR A 24 -11.26 -7.52 -4.54
CA TYR A 24 -12.16 -6.50 -5.10
C TYR A 24 -12.56 -6.89 -6.53
N PHE A 25 -11.61 -7.34 -7.34
CA PHE A 25 -11.88 -7.76 -8.71
C PHE A 25 -12.79 -8.98 -8.81
N GLU A 26 -12.55 -9.98 -7.98
CA GLU A 26 -13.36 -11.19 -7.89
C GLU A 26 -14.81 -10.88 -7.47
N ILE A 27 -15.00 -10.06 -6.41
CA ILE A 27 -16.34 -9.68 -5.92
C ILE A 27 -17.14 -8.94 -6.98
N HIS A 28 -16.47 -8.12 -7.79
CA HIS A 28 -17.11 -7.30 -8.82
C HIS A 28 -17.19 -7.97 -10.20
N ASP A 29 -16.71 -9.21 -10.35
CA ASP A 29 -16.72 -9.97 -11.60
C ASP A 29 -16.12 -9.20 -12.80
N PHE A 30 -15.04 -8.44 -12.56
CA PHE A 30 -14.34 -7.74 -13.64
C PHE A 30 -13.72 -8.74 -14.62
N LYS A 31 -13.79 -8.42 -15.91
CA LYS A 31 -13.31 -9.29 -17.00
C LYS A 31 -11.86 -9.03 -17.42
N TRP A 32 -11.20 -8.09 -16.77
CA TRP A 32 -9.81 -7.72 -16.99
C TRP A 32 -8.99 -7.95 -15.73
N ASP A 33 -7.67 -8.03 -15.91
CA ASP A 33 -6.77 -8.39 -14.83
C ASP A 33 -6.71 -7.32 -13.72
N PRO A 34 -6.60 -7.72 -12.45
CA PRO A 34 -6.33 -6.80 -11.36
C PRO A 34 -4.99 -6.09 -11.55
N PRO A 35 -4.82 -4.87 -11.01
CA PRO A 35 -3.55 -4.17 -11.10
C PRO A 35 -2.45 -4.95 -10.40
N MET A 36 -1.24 -4.92 -10.97
CA MET A 36 -0.06 -5.48 -10.34
C MET A 36 0.50 -4.50 -9.31
N VAL A 37 0.71 -4.96 -8.08
CA VAL A 37 1.26 -4.15 -7.00
C VAL A 37 2.77 -4.33 -6.93
N SER A 38 3.50 -3.21 -6.86
CA SER A 38 4.97 -3.19 -6.73
C SER A 38 5.42 -2.22 -5.65
N ALA A 39 6.68 -2.36 -5.21
CA ALA A 39 7.34 -1.43 -4.30
C ALA A 39 8.50 -0.70 -4.99
N ASP A 40 8.42 0.63 -5.05
CA ASP A 40 9.52 1.49 -5.48
C ASP A 40 10.28 1.97 -4.22
N TYR A 41 11.49 1.47 -4.00
CA TYR A 41 12.28 1.78 -2.81
C TYR A 41 13.00 3.14 -2.92
N GLY A 42 12.71 4.04 -1.99
CA GLY A 42 13.43 5.30 -1.81
C GLY A 42 14.20 5.36 -0.49
N LYS A 43 14.99 6.41 -0.28
CA LYS A 43 15.81 6.56 0.93
C LYS A 43 15.00 6.63 2.23
N LYS A 44 13.94 7.44 2.23
CA LYS A 44 13.07 7.64 3.42
C LYS A 44 11.80 6.78 3.37
N TYR A 45 11.24 6.62 2.18
CA TYR A 45 9.99 5.90 1.98
C TYR A 45 10.13 4.88 0.87
N ALA A 46 9.60 3.68 1.07
CA ALA A 46 9.15 2.83 -0.02
C ALA A 46 7.77 3.29 -0.45
N ARG A 47 7.50 3.25 -1.74
CA ARG A 47 6.23 3.63 -2.32
C ARG A 47 5.58 2.40 -2.90
N ILE A 48 4.38 2.11 -2.45
CA ILE A 48 3.60 0.99 -2.96
C ILE A 48 2.75 1.49 -4.12
N VAL A 49 2.95 0.90 -5.28
CA VAL A 49 2.37 1.36 -6.54
C VAL A 49 1.47 0.28 -7.10
N LYS A 50 0.27 0.69 -7.55
CA LYS A 50 -0.60 -0.14 -8.38
C LYS A 50 -0.35 0.21 -9.83
N ASN A 51 0.01 -0.79 -10.62
CA ASN A 51 0.25 -0.68 -12.05
C ASN A 51 -0.97 -1.30 -12.76
N ASP A 52 -1.78 -0.45 -13.38
CA ASP A 52 -2.94 -0.87 -14.14
C ASP A 52 -2.49 -1.42 -15.51
N GLY A 53 -2.86 -2.67 -15.81
CA GLY A 53 -2.47 -3.36 -17.02
C GLY A 53 -3.15 -2.84 -18.29
N LEU A 54 -4.32 -2.20 -18.19
CA LEU A 54 -5.11 -1.80 -19.36
C LEU A 54 -4.51 -0.60 -20.10
N ASN A 55 -3.99 0.40 -19.36
CA ASN A 55 -3.56 1.67 -19.93
C ASN A 55 -2.16 2.10 -19.46
N GLY A 56 -1.43 1.23 -18.74
CA GLY A 56 -0.15 1.57 -18.13
C GLY A 56 -0.25 2.66 -17.04
N SER A 57 -1.46 2.96 -16.56
CA SER A 57 -1.69 3.95 -15.52
C SER A 57 -1.09 3.47 -14.21
N ARG A 58 -0.46 4.37 -13.47
CA ARG A 58 0.15 4.07 -12.18
C ARG A 58 -0.44 4.97 -11.10
N SER A 59 -0.79 4.36 -9.97
CA SER A 59 -1.28 5.09 -8.79
C SER A 59 -0.53 4.66 -7.55
N VAL A 60 -0.32 5.60 -6.62
CA VAL A 60 0.32 5.30 -5.34
C VAL A 60 -0.76 4.87 -4.36
N HIS A 61 -0.61 3.66 -3.84
CA HIS A 61 -1.47 3.10 -2.80
C HIS A 61 -1.14 3.72 -1.43
N THR A 62 0.11 3.54 -0.99
CA THR A 62 0.64 3.97 0.31
C THR A 62 2.13 4.26 0.22
N PHE A 63 2.64 5.00 1.19
CA PHE A 63 4.07 5.05 1.49
C PHE A 63 4.36 4.25 2.76
N VAL A 64 5.52 3.61 2.81
CA VAL A 64 6.05 2.93 4.00
C VAL A 64 7.35 3.60 4.39
N ASN A 65 7.48 4.03 5.64
CA ASN A 65 8.72 4.60 6.14
C ASN A 65 9.79 3.51 6.33
N MET A 66 10.93 3.68 5.67
CA MET A 66 12.01 2.70 5.63
C MET A 66 12.74 2.53 6.96
N THR A 67 12.59 3.48 7.89
CA THR A 67 13.26 3.42 9.19
C THR A 67 12.43 2.66 10.23
N ASN A 68 11.10 2.75 10.18
CA ASN A 68 10.22 2.27 11.25
C ASN A 68 8.98 1.48 10.78
N GLY A 69 8.76 1.35 9.48
CA GLY A 69 7.64 0.58 8.92
C GLY A 69 6.27 1.28 8.95
N ASP A 70 6.22 2.58 9.29
CA ASP A 70 4.95 3.30 9.34
C ASP A 70 4.29 3.37 7.96
N ILE A 71 3.01 3.03 7.92
CA ILE A 71 2.15 3.15 6.75
C ILE A 71 1.57 4.56 6.72
N LEU A 72 1.79 5.27 5.62
CA LEU A 72 1.38 6.65 5.40
C LEU A 72 0.48 6.73 4.17
N LYS A 73 -0.57 7.54 4.24
CA LYS A 73 -1.49 7.77 3.11
C LYS A 73 -0.75 8.51 1.99
N SER A 74 -1.02 8.14 0.74
CA SER A 74 -0.52 8.89 -0.42
C SER A 74 -1.01 10.35 -0.40
N GLY A 75 -0.08 11.29 -0.57
CA GLY A 75 -0.39 12.72 -0.81
C GLY A 75 -0.13 13.13 -2.26
N GLY A 76 0.42 12.22 -3.07
CA GLY A 76 0.86 12.44 -4.44
C GLY A 76 1.92 11.42 -4.81
N TRP A 77 2.51 11.57 -6.00
CA TRP A 77 3.49 10.61 -6.50
C TRP A 77 4.78 10.56 -5.65
N LYS A 78 5.25 11.73 -5.18
CA LYS A 78 6.59 11.87 -4.57
C LYS A 78 6.59 11.75 -3.05
N ALA A 79 5.45 11.94 -2.37
CA ALA A 79 5.41 12.06 -0.93
C ALA A 79 4.05 11.65 -0.31
N PRO A 80 4.07 11.18 0.94
CA PRO A 80 2.85 10.95 1.71
C PRO A 80 2.13 12.26 2.03
N ALA A 81 0.84 12.15 2.33
CA ALA A 81 0.06 13.26 2.87
C ALA A 81 0.56 13.62 4.28
N PRO A 82 0.54 14.90 4.68
CA PRO A 82 1.07 15.35 5.97
C PRO A 82 0.17 15.01 7.17
N ASN A 83 -0.84 14.15 6.98
CA ASN A 83 -1.89 13.87 7.96
C ASN A 83 -1.63 12.58 8.75
N GLY A 84 -0.37 12.29 9.07
CA GLY A 84 0.04 11.28 10.06
C GLY A 84 0.05 9.82 9.59
N VAL A 85 0.41 8.94 10.54
CA VAL A 85 0.53 7.48 10.37
C VAL A 85 -0.86 6.83 10.32
N ARG A 86 -0.99 5.74 9.56
CA ARG A 86 -2.23 4.96 9.43
C ARG A 86 -2.15 3.64 10.14
N GLY A 87 -1.01 2.96 10.02
CA GLY A 87 -0.73 1.67 10.65
C GLY A 87 0.77 1.40 10.53
N ASN A 88 1.17 0.15 10.72
CA ASN A 88 2.57 -0.23 10.65
C ASN A 88 2.71 -1.66 10.08
N ILE A 89 3.66 -1.87 9.17
CA ILE A 89 3.88 -3.18 8.53
C ILE A 89 4.47 -4.25 9.48
N PHE A 90 4.90 -3.85 10.67
CA PHE A 90 5.30 -4.76 11.74
C PHE A 90 4.16 -5.15 12.67
N ALA A 91 2.95 -4.59 12.47
CA ALA A 91 1.77 -5.09 13.15
C ALA A 91 1.51 -6.56 12.77
N ASN A 92 0.79 -7.28 13.65
CA ASN A 92 0.50 -8.71 13.45
C ASN A 92 -0.26 -8.98 12.13
N ASP A 93 -1.07 -8.03 11.68
CA ASP A 93 -1.86 -8.09 10.44
C ASP A 93 -1.22 -7.28 9.29
N LEU A 94 0.03 -6.81 9.45
CA LEU A 94 0.72 -5.91 8.51
C LEU A 94 -0.02 -4.58 8.27
N GLY A 95 -0.91 -4.15 9.17
CA GLY A 95 -1.72 -2.95 9.02
C GLY A 95 -2.91 -3.11 8.07
N ALA A 96 -3.38 -4.34 7.86
CA ALA A 96 -4.51 -4.67 7.00
C ALA A 96 -5.81 -3.96 7.39
N ASP A 97 -6.03 -3.68 8.68
CA ASP A 97 -7.18 -2.93 9.20
C ASP A 97 -7.15 -1.43 8.85
N ARG A 98 -6.01 -0.91 8.37
CA ARG A 98 -5.81 0.52 8.08
C ARG A 98 -5.80 0.85 6.59
N ILE A 99 -5.99 -0.16 5.74
CA ILE A 99 -5.93 -0.04 4.29
C ILE A 99 -7.06 -0.82 3.61
N ASN A 100 -7.42 -0.37 2.43
CA ASN A 100 -8.27 -1.09 1.48
C ASN A 100 -7.55 -1.21 0.13
N GLU A 101 -8.21 -1.74 -0.89
CA GLU A 101 -7.71 -1.91 -2.25
C GLU A 101 -7.29 -0.59 -2.93
N PHE A 102 -7.79 0.55 -2.46
CA PHE A 102 -7.53 1.87 -3.04
C PHE A 102 -6.40 2.62 -2.32
N GLY A 103 -6.09 2.30 -1.07
CA GLY A 103 -5.05 2.95 -0.30
C GLY A 103 -5.32 2.92 1.20
N ALA A 104 -4.62 3.79 1.93
CA ALA A 104 -4.85 3.90 3.36
C ALA A 104 -6.14 4.67 3.70
N ASN A 105 -6.82 4.19 4.73
CA ASN A 105 -8.06 4.76 5.27
C ASN A 105 -7.84 6.18 5.80
N TYR A 106 -8.91 6.95 5.95
CA TYR A 106 -8.83 8.28 6.56
C TYR A 106 -8.78 8.14 8.10
N LEU A 107 -8.04 9.02 8.78
CA LEU A 107 -7.99 9.01 10.26
C LEU A 107 -9.31 9.43 10.90
N LYS A 108 -10.03 10.34 10.24
CA LYS A 108 -11.32 10.86 10.67
C LYS A 108 -12.23 10.83 9.43
N GLY A 109 -13.13 9.86 9.39
CA GLY A 109 -14.03 9.61 8.26
C GLY A 109 -14.60 8.20 8.32
N PRO A 110 -15.55 7.84 7.43
CA PRO A 110 -16.11 6.49 7.36
C PRO A 110 -14.99 5.45 7.22
N GLN A 111 -14.98 4.47 8.12
CA GLN A 111 -14.14 3.29 8.01
C GLN A 111 -15.02 2.21 7.37
N LEU A 112 -14.68 1.83 6.15
CA LEU A 112 -15.32 0.74 5.42
C LEU A 112 -14.57 -0.56 5.67
#